data_AF-A0A2T6C4X5-F1
#
_entry.id   AF-A0A2T6C4X5-F1
#
_cell.length_a   1.000
_cell.length_b   1.000
_cell.length_c   1.000
_cell.angle_alpha   90.00
_cell.angle_beta   90.00
_cell.angle_gamma   90.00
#
_symmetry.space_group_name_H-M   'P 1'
#
loop_
_entity.id
_entity.type
_entity.pdbx_description
1 polymer ?
#
loop_
_entity_poly.entity_id
_entity_poly.type
_entity_poly.pdbx_seq_one_letter_code
_entity_poly.pdbx_strand_id
1 'polypeptide(L)'
;MFRGKIFSLMMAWILALTLAPVSVIAGDSVNTPDSEPAASDPTANTDVTTLDPKTDNGNEFTDKKDGEVPSGRSSEPEQKKPTTQPTEETLNIRHQRIADNGSLVFHASLPNAEKASGKWAFVFDGREKIRTNDRTSARAKYFSLPEGYEAGKEYEVKVRYEGIADGEPAVAKATYKFKLTLLEWGAVCTEKGIKFNTKLDGAEKVRGNWTFLILGEDVKVTDNTGKVSGAEQQHTVTQQKLTEEGVSPGEYEVHVDFQGIADGAKTHLFGLDSLYLDEDAPCLQQNRPPGNGNHGDGDGDDTNPDNGETPDDGKTEQPDSKDGTDSKVDHGGNLPDTSGNELTIMLIGGGIALAGLILFLIRKRFPS
;
A
#
# COMPACT_ATOMS: atom_id res chain seq x y z
N MET A 1 29.11 -6.74 -16.34
CA MET A 1 27.91 -6.22 -17.04
C MET A 1 26.72 -7.18 -17.15
N PHE A 2 26.75 -8.40 -16.62
CA PHE A 2 25.63 -9.36 -16.76
C PHE A 2 24.84 -9.70 -15.47
N ARG A 3 25.13 -9.04 -14.33
CA ARG A 3 24.53 -9.39 -13.03
C ARG A 3 23.28 -8.60 -12.63
N GLY A 4 22.97 -7.48 -13.27
CA GLY A 4 21.82 -6.63 -12.91
C GLY A 4 20.43 -7.16 -13.29
N LYS A 5 20.33 -8.14 -14.20
CA LYS A 5 19.02 -8.63 -14.68
C LYS A 5 18.41 -9.76 -13.86
N ILE A 6 19.21 -10.46 -13.05
CA ILE A 6 18.72 -11.59 -12.24
C ILE A 6 18.03 -11.07 -10.96
N PHE A 7 18.50 -9.97 -10.38
CA PHE A 7 17.92 -9.36 -9.18
C PHE A 7 16.48 -8.85 -9.39
N SER A 8 16.21 -8.26 -10.57
CA SER A 8 14.87 -7.74 -10.90
C SER A 8 13.79 -8.84 -11.02
N LEU A 9 14.16 -10.07 -11.40
CA LEU A 9 13.21 -11.17 -11.56
C LEU A 9 12.84 -11.86 -10.25
N MET A 10 13.73 -11.86 -9.25
CA MET A 10 13.45 -12.40 -7.92
C MET A 10 12.57 -11.47 -7.07
N MET A 11 12.74 -10.15 -7.20
CA MET A 11 11.91 -9.15 -6.52
C MET A 11 10.42 -9.21 -6.93
N ALA A 12 10.14 -9.48 -8.21
CA ALA A 12 8.76 -9.61 -8.69
C ALA A 12 8.00 -10.82 -8.09
N TRP A 13 8.71 -11.85 -7.63
CA TRP A 13 8.10 -13.04 -7.02
C TRP A 13 7.76 -12.85 -5.54
N ILE A 14 8.56 -12.07 -4.80
CA ILE A 14 8.31 -11.82 -3.36
C ILE A 14 7.10 -10.90 -3.17
N LEU A 15 6.87 -9.94 -4.06
CA LEU A 15 5.66 -9.09 -4.04
C LEU A 15 4.35 -9.85 -4.35
N ALA A 16 4.42 -10.99 -5.06
CA ALA A 16 3.22 -11.75 -5.42
C ALA A 16 2.67 -12.62 -4.28
N LEU A 17 3.50 -12.97 -3.29
CA LEU A 17 3.15 -13.89 -2.20
C LEU A 17 2.46 -13.23 -1.00
N THR A 18 2.47 -11.89 -0.89
CA THR A 18 1.80 -11.15 0.19
C THR A 18 0.36 -10.71 -0.13
N LEU A 19 -0.12 -10.99 -1.35
CA LEU A 19 -1.44 -10.56 -1.85
C LEU A 19 -2.53 -11.65 -1.81
N ALA A 20 -2.38 -12.70 -1.00
CA ALA A 20 -3.47 -13.66 -0.80
C ALA A 20 -4.66 -12.95 -0.10
N PRO A 21 -5.88 -12.93 -0.69
CA PRO A 21 -7.03 -12.34 -0.05
C PRO A 21 -7.43 -13.20 1.16
N VAL A 22 -7.39 -12.60 2.36
CA VAL A 22 -8.07 -13.15 3.52
C VAL A 22 -9.56 -12.96 3.28
N SER A 23 -10.24 -14.00 2.84
CA SER A 23 -11.69 -14.05 2.76
C SER A 23 -12.27 -14.03 4.17
N VAL A 24 -12.80 -12.89 4.60
CA VAL A 24 -13.58 -12.78 5.84
C VAL A 24 -14.95 -13.39 5.55
N ILE A 25 -15.23 -14.54 6.16
CA ILE A 25 -16.58 -15.14 6.19
C ILE A 25 -17.38 -14.35 7.24
N ALA A 26 -18.42 -13.65 6.78
CA ALA A 26 -19.41 -13.04 7.66
C ALA A 26 -20.28 -14.13 8.29
N GLY A 27 -20.28 -14.23 9.62
CA GLY A 27 -21.16 -15.08 10.40
C GLY A 27 -22.15 -14.24 11.20
N ASP A 28 -23.41 -14.67 11.19
CA ASP A 28 -24.60 -13.96 11.69
C ASP A 28 -24.62 -13.64 13.21
N SER A 29 -25.06 -12.42 13.49
CA SER A 29 -26.08 -11.98 14.47
C SER A 29 -26.21 -12.70 15.83
N VAL A 30 -25.84 -11.99 16.91
CA VAL A 30 -26.47 -12.09 18.24
C VAL A 30 -26.77 -10.67 18.75
N ASN A 31 -28.05 -10.41 19.01
CA ASN A 31 -28.61 -9.17 19.57
C ASN A 31 -28.38 -9.06 21.08
N THR A 32 -28.08 -7.85 21.57
CA THR A 32 -28.62 -7.22 22.81
C THR A 32 -28.09 -5.76 22.96
N PRO A 33 -28.69 -4.87 23.79
CA PRO A 33 -29.32 -3.65 23.28
C PRO A 33 -28.67 -2.32 23.70
N ASP A 34 -29.15 -1.26 23.02
CA ASP A 34 -29.26 0.15 23.38
C ASP A 34 -28.10 0.86 24.08
N SER A 35 -27.42 1.70 23.30
CA SER A 35 -26.88 2.99 23.73
C SER A 35 -26.70 3.91 22.50
N GLU A 36 -27.59 4.88 22.32
CA GLU A 36 -27.31 6.13 21.57
C GLU A 36 -26.14 6.87 22.26
N PRO A 37 -25.31 7.69 21.55
CA PRO A 37 -25.77 8.69 20.58
C PRO A 37 -24.85 8.99 19.36
N ALA A 38 -25.41 9.83 18.46
CA ALA A 38 -24.77 10.84 17.63
C ALA A 38 -23.87 10.44 16.42
N ALA A 39 -24.54 10.36 15.27
CA ALA A 39 -24.17 10.84 13.93
C ALA A 39 -22.74 11.35 13.65
N SER A 40 -22.04 10.69 12.70
CA SER A 40 -21.85 11.20 11.32
C SER A 40 -20.92 10.27 10.54
N ASP A 41 -21.52 9.43 9.71
CA ASP A 41 -20.86 8.46 8.82
C ASP A 41 -20.87 9.02 7.38
N PRO A 42 -19.73 9.24 6.70
CA PRO A 42 -19.74 9.53 5.28
C PRO A 42 -19.61 8.20 4.53
N THR A 43 -20.75 7.62 4.18
CA THR A 43 -20.84 6.58 3.15
C THR A 43 -20.33 7.17 1.83
N ALA A 44 -19.21 6.66 1.32
CA ALA A 44 -18.78 6.93 -0.04
C ALA A 44 -19.79 6.27 -0.99
N ASN A 45 -20.79 7.05 -1.43
CA ASN A 45 -21.72 6.66 -2.47
C ASN A 45 -20.96 6.47 -3.78
N THR A 46 -20.81 5.22 -4.22
CA THR A 46 -20.62 4.89 -5.64
C THR A 46 -21.91 5.22 -6.36
N ASP A 47 -21.98 6.41 -6.94
CA ASP A 47 -23.09 6.82 -7.80
C ASP A 47 -23.01 6.05 -9.12
N VAL A 48 -23.84 5.03 -9.27
CA VAL A 48 -23.96 4.25 -10.51
C VAL A 48 -24.92 5.01 -11.42
N THR A 49 -24.38 5.87 -12.28
CA THR A 49 -25.18 6.49 -13.35
C THR A 49 -25.26 5.54 -14.54
N THR A 50 -26.38 4.85 -14.69
CA THR A 50 -26.73 4.07 -15.88
C THR A 50 -26.96 5.04 -17.05
N LEU A 51 -26.07 5.05 -18.04
CA LEU A 51 -26.23 5.81 -19.29
C LEU A 51 -26.83 4.92 -20.38
N ASP A 52 -28.00 5.30 -20.88
CA ASP A 52 -28.68 4.69 -22.03
C ASP A 52 -27.78 4.66 -23.28
N PRO A 53 -27.56 3.50 -23.92
CA PRO A 53 -26.86 3.44 -25.19
C PRO A 53 -27.78 3.83 -26.35
N LYS A 54 -27.72 5.10 -26.78
CA LYS A 54 -28.23 5.48 -28.11
C LYS A 54 -27.30 4.94 -29.19
N THR A 55 -27.88 4.10 -30.05
CA THR A 55 -27.26 3.53 -31.25
C THR A 55 -27.18 4.62 -32.33
N ASP A 56 -25.97 4.99 -32.72
CA ASP A 56 -25.70 5.82 -33.90
C ASP A 56 -25.26 4.90 -35.05
N ASN A 57 -26.15 4.70 -36.02
CA ASN A 57 -25.92 3.86 -37.19
C ASN A 57 -25.79 4.77 -38.42
N GLY A 58 -24.55 4.99 -38.87
CA GLY A 58 -24.25 5.60 -40.15
C GLY A 58 -22.95 5.05 -40.71
N ASN A 59 -23.04 4.13 -41.68
CA ASN A 59 -22.52 4.36 -43.03
C ASN A 59 -22.77 3.18 -43.96
N GLU A 60 -23.48 3.51 -45.02
CA GLU A 60 -23.83 2.74 -46.19
C GLU A 60 -22.61 2.65 -47.12
N PHE A 61 -22.15 1.43 -47.41
CA PHE A 61 -21.15 1.17 -48.44
C PHE A 61 -21.77 0.19 -49.44
N THR A 62 -22.31 0.71 -50.53
CA THR A 62 -22.79 -0.08 -51.66
C THR A 62 -21.62 -0.40 -52.58
N ASP A 63 -21.25 -1.68 -52.66
CA ASP A 63 -20.36 -2.16 -53.71
C ASP A 63 -21.12 -3.15 -54.61
N LYS A 64 -21.26 -2.76 -55.88
CA LYS A 64 -21.87 -3.53 -56.97
C LYS A 64 -20.82 -4.51 -57.49
N LYS A 65 -21.14 -5.80 -57.53
CA LYS A 65 -20.50 -6.72 -58.47
C LYS A 65 -21.45 -7.80 -58.97
N ASP A 66 -21.35 -7.98 -60.28
CA ASP A 66 -22.24 -8.72 -61.14
C ASP A 66 -22.06 -10.24 -61.06
N GLY A 67 -23.19 -10.95 -61.12
CA GLY A 67 -23.42 -12.06 -62.04
C GLY A 67 -22.64 -13.36 -61.82
N GLU A 68 -23.23 -14.29 -61.04
CA GLU A 68 -23.15 -15.73 -61.31
C GLU A 68 -24.43 -16.44 -60.87
N VAL A 69 -24.89 -17.37 -61.73
CA VAL A 69 -26.18 -18.09 -61.66
C VAL A 69 -26.15 -19.19 -60.59
N PRO A 70 -27.23 -19.41 -59.82
CA PRO A 70 -27.19 -20.24 -58.60
C PRO A 70 -27.36 -21.74 -58.90
N SER A 71 -26.40 -22.55 -58.44
CA SER A 71 -26.58 -23.99 -58.31
C SER A 71 -27.21 -24.29 -56.96
N GLY A 72 -28.38 -24.94 -56.99
CA GLY A 72 -29.28 -25.18 -55.86
C GLY A 72 -28.56 -25.72 -54.61
N ARG A 73 -28.46 -24.86 -53.60
CA ARG A 73 -28.06 -25.22 -52.24
C ARG A 73 -29.33 -25.18 -51.39
N SER A 74 -29.68 -26.33 -50.84
CA SER A 74 -30.77 -26.52 -49.90
C SER A 74 -30.72 -25.42 -48.83
N SER A 75 -31.74 -24.56 -48.83
CA SER A 75 -31.99 -23.54 -47.82
C SER A 75 -32.37 -24.22 -46.52
N GLU A 76 -31.36 -24.69 -45.78
CA GLU A 76 -31.50 -24.97 -44.36
C GLU A 76 -31.83 -23.62 -43.69
N PRO A 77 -32.99 -23.50 -43.02
CA PRO A 77 -33.39 -22.22 -42.43
C PRO A 77 -32.31 -21.82 -41.43
N GLU A 78 -31.65 -20.68 -41.68
CA GLU A 78 -30.81 -20.00 -40.69
C GLU A 78 -31.66 -19.80 -39.43
N GLN A 79 -31.52 -20.71 -38.47
CA GLN A 79 -32.02 -20.49 -37.13
C GLN A 79 -31.27 -19.29 -36.60
N LYS A 80 -31.95 -18.13 -36.58
CA LYS A 80 -31.48 -16.92 -35.90
C LYS A 80 -31.12 -17.31 -34.48
N LYS A 81 -29.81 -17.43 -34.23
CA LYS A 81 -29.27 -17.71 -32.91
C LYS A 81 -29.83 -16.63 -31.98
N PRO A 82 -30.50 -17.00 -30.87
CA PRO A 82 -31.05 -16.02 -29.95
C PRO A 82 -29.93 -15.06 -29.53
N THR A 83 -30.15 -13.77 -29.76
CA THR A 83 -29.22 -12.72 -29.35
C THR A 83 -29.39 -12.55 -27.85
N THR A 84 -28.55 -13.25 -27.07
CA THR A 84 -28.47 -13.06 -25.63
C THR A 84 -28.02 -11.63 -25.38
N GLN A 85 -28.86 -10.83 -24.71
CA GLN A 85 -28.45 -9.50 -24.26
C GLN A 85 -27.32 -9.65 -23.23
N PRO A 86 -26.27 -8.83 -23.30
CA PRO A 86 -25.18 -8.90 -22.35
C PRO A 86 -25.66 -8.53 -20.94
N THR A 87 -25.20 -9.29 -19.95
CA THR A 87 -25.45 -8.99 -18.53
C THR A 87 -24.61 -7.78 -18.11
N GLU A 88 -25.22 -6.86 -17.36
CA GLU A 88 -24.53 -5.72 -16.76
C GLU A 88 -23.85 -6.16 -15.46
N GLU A 89 -22.52 -6.10 -15.44
CA GLU A 89 -21.70 -6.49 -14.29
C GLU A 89 -21.23 -5.26 -13.50
N THR A 90 -20.97 -5.45 -12.20
CA THR A 90 -20.32 -4.42 -11.37
C THR A 90 -18.80 -4.51 -11.49
N LEU A 91 -18.12 -3.36 -11.42
CA LEU A 91 -16.65 -3.31 -11.36
C LEU A 91 -16.19 -2.83 -9.98
N ASN A 92 -15.20 -3.52 -9.43
CA ASN A 92 -14.44 -3.03 -8.29
C ASN A 92 -13.14 -2.41 -8.80
N ILE A 93 -12.89 -1.14 -8.46
CA ILE A 93 -11.69 -0.40 -8.85
C ILE A 93 -10.94 0.03 -7.59
N ARG A 94 -9.63 -0.20 -7.58
CA ARG A 94 -8.69 0.35 -6.58
C ARG A 94 -7.47 0.91 -7.28
N HIS A 95 -6.73 1.78 -6.61
CA HIS A 95 -5.47 2.30 -7.13
C HIS A 95 -4.31 2.02 -6.19
N GLN A 96 -3.11 1.95 -6.77
CA GLN A 96 -1.82 1.86 -6.10
C GLN A 96 -0.90 2.86 -6.78
N ARG A 97 -0.02 3.53 -6.03
CA ARG A 97 1.00 4.41 -6.63
C ARG A 97 2.39 3.83 -6.36
N ILE A 98 3.23 3.91 -7.37
CA ILE A 98 4.65 3.57 -7.30
C ILE A 98 5.38 4.92 -7.25
N ALA A 99 5.97 5.26 -6.09
CA ALA A 99 6.57 6.58 -5.90
C ALA A 99 7.74 6.84 -6.88
N ASP A 100 8.58 5.82 -7.12
CA ASP A 100 9.87 5.98 -7.79
C ASP A 100 9.79 6.44 -9.25
N ASN A 101 8.74 6.04 -9.96
CA ASN A 101 8.52 6.45 -11.35
C ASN A 101 7.27 7.32 -11.51
N GLY A 102 6.70 7.77 -10.38
CA GLY A 102 5.46 8.55 -10.33
C GLY A 102 4.28 7.86 -11.02
N SER A 103 4.29 6.53 -11.19
CA SER A 103 3.22 5.84 -11.92
C SER A 103 2.08 5.47 -10.99
N LEU A 104 0.87 5.66 -11.50
CA LEU A 104 -0.37 5.25 -10.90
C LEU A 104 -0.83 3.94 -11.53
N VAL A 105 -1.21 2.97 -10.71
CA VAL A 105 -1.67 1.65 -11.13
C VAL A 105 -3.13 1.51 -10.72
N PHE A 106 -4.01 1.36 -11.71
CA PHE A 106 -5.41 1.06 -11.46
C PHE A 106 -5.64 -0.45 -11.59
N HIS A 107 -6.20 -1.03 -10.54
CA HIS A 107 -6.68 -2.40 -10.55
C HIS A 107 -8.19 -2.39 -10.70
N ALA A 108 -8.70 -3.13 -11.69
CA ALA A 108 -10.12 -3.34 -11.88
C ALA A 108 -10.43 -4.84 -11.89
N SER A 109 -11.55 -5.22 -11.29
CA SER A 109 -12.00 -6.62 -11.26
C SER A 109 -13.52 -6.73 -11.36
N LEU A 110 -13.98 -7.83 -11.92
CA LEU A 110 -15.38 -8.27 -11.87
C LEU A 110 -15.55 -9.15 -10.62
N PRO A 111 -16.10 -8.64 -9.51
CA PRO A 111 -16.10 -9.36 -8.23
C PRO A 111 -16.98 -10.62 -8.26
N ASN A 112 -17.97 -10.66 -9.17
CA ASN A 112 -18.92 -11.76 -9.29
C ASN A 112 -18.54 -12.78 -10.39
N ALA A 113 -17.40 -12.58 -11.06
CA ALA A 113 -16.97 -13.45 -12.15
C ALA A 113 -15.73 -14.28 -11.77
N GLU A 114 -15.82 -15.60 -11.83
CA GLU A 114 -14.66 -16.47 -11.62
C GLU A 114 -13.72 -16.45 -12.82
N LYS A 115 -14.30 -16.45 -14.02
CA LYS A 115 -13.59 -16.45 -15.30
C LYS A 115 -14.10 -15.31 -16.16
N ALA A 116 -13.17 -14.54 -16.71
CA ALA A 116 -13.52 -13.51 -17.68
C ALA A 116 -12.55 -13.53 -18.86
N SER A 117 -13.06 -13.28 -20.05
CA SER A 117 -12.26 -13.06 -21.24
C SER A 117 -12.82 -11.91 -22.07
N GLY A 118 -12.06 -10.84 -22.25
CA GLY A 118 -12.60 -9.68 -22.94
C GLY A 118 -11.61 -8.56 -23.19
N LYS A 119 -12.19 -7.42 -23.55
CA LYS A 119 -11.52 -6.15 -23.74
C LYS A 119 -11.69 -5.30 -22.47
N TRP A 120 -10.58 -4.77 -21.98
CA TRP A 120 -10.53 -3.82 -20.89
C TRP A 120 -10.05 -2.47 -21.42
N ALA A 121 -10.74 -1.39 -21.08
CA ALA A 121 -10.35 -0.02 -21.37
C ALA A 121 -10.29 0.79 -20.09
N PHE A 122 -9.18 1.49 -19.88
CA PHE A 122 -8.96 2.40 -18.76
C PHE A 122 -8.74 3.79 -19.33
N VAL A 123 -9.54 4.77 -18.93
CA VAL A 123 -9.41 6.17 -19.34
C VAL A 123 -9.09 6.99 -18.11
N PHE A 124 -7.90 7.57 -18.08
CA PHE A 124 -7.43 8.43 -16.99
C PHE A 124 -6.94 9.73 -17.59
N ASP A 125 -7.56 10.85 -17.19
CA ASP A 125 -7.19 12.19 -17.66
C ASP A 125 -7.14 12.28 -19.21
N GLY A 126 -8.21 11.84 -19.86
CA GLY A 126 -8.32 11.79 -21.33
C GLY A 126 -7.44 10.76 -22.04
N ARG A 127 -6.50 10.11 -21.34
CA ARG A 127 -5.61 9.09 -21.90
C ARG A 127 -6.21 7.71 -21.76
N GLU A 128 -6.42 7.03 -22.89
CA GLU A 128 -6.99 5.69 -22.92
C GLU A 128 -5.91 4.61 -23.05
N LYS A 129 -6.02 3.55 -22.24
CA LYS A 129 -5.25 2.31 -22.37
C LYS A 129 -6.18 1.13 -22.55
N ILE A 130 -6.14 0.54 -23.73
CA ILE A 130 -6.94 -0.63 -24.12
C ILE A 130 -6.09 -1.91 -23.98
N ARG A 131 -6.73 -3.01 -23.63
CA ARG A 131 -6.18 -4.37 -23.77
C ARG A 131 -7.28 -5.32 -24.24
N THR A 132 -6.92 -6.23 -25.14
CA THR A 132 -7.84 -7.20 -25.74
C THR A 132 -7.39 -8.63 -25.43
N ASN A 133 -8.33 -9.58 -25.43
CA ASN A 133 -8.10 -11.03 -25.31
C ASN A 133 -7.48 -11.48 -23.98
N ASP A 134 -7.84 -10.80 -22.90
CA ASP A 134 -7.32 -11.08 -21.57
C ASP A 134 -8.18 -12.11 -20.83
N ARG A 135 -7.63 -13.28 -20.48
CA ARG A 135 -8.36 -14.39 -19.79
C ARG A 135 -8.32 -14.33 -18.26
N THR A 136 -8.62 -13.18 -17.66
CA THR A 136 -8.71 -13.07 -16.18
C THR A 136 -9.83 -12.13 -15.76
N SER A 137 -10.44 -12.39 -14.59
CA SER A 137 -11.49 -11.56 -13.96
C SER A 137 -10.97 -10.29 -13.29
N ALA A 138 -9.66 -10.18 -13.08
CA ALA A 138 -8.99 -9.00 -12.53
C ALA A 138 -7.83 -8.54 -13.42
N ARG A 139 -7.61 -7.22 -13.47
CA ARG A 139 -6.54 -6.58 -14.25
C ARG A 139 -5.96 -5.37 -13.54
N ALA A 140 -4.70 -5.07 -13.89
CA ALA A 140 -3.99 -3.88 -13.45
C ALA A 140 -3.46 -3.11 -14.68
N LYS A 141 -3.51 -1.78 -14.64
CA LYS A 141 -2.95 -0.90 -15.67
C LYS A 141 -2.19 0.27 -15.09
N TYR A 142 -0.99 0.46 -15.61
CA TYR A 142 -0.06 1.52 -15.24
C TYR A 142 -0.33 2.78 -16.07
N PHE A 143 -0.33 3.93 -15.43
CA PHE A 143 -0.36 5.26 -16.03
C PHE A 143 0.78 6.07 -15.42
N SER A 144 1.70 6.53 -16.26
CA SER A 144 2.68 7.52 -15.81
C SER A 144 1.94 8.83 -15.56
N LEU A 145 2.08 9.38 -14.36
CA LEU A 145 1.59 10.72 -14.06
C LEU A 145 2.55 11.72 -14.73
N PRO A 146 2.11 12.50 -15.73
CA PRO A 146 2.94 13.55 -16.30
C PRO A 146 3.13 14.66 -15.25
N GLU A 147 4.00 15.62 -15.55
CA GLU A 147 4.15 16.83 -14.75
C GLU A 147 2.80 17.57 -14.60
N GLY A 148 2.56 18.18 -13.44
CA GLY A 148 1.36 18.98 -13.17
C GLY A 148 0.25 18.28 -12.39
N TYR A 149 0.50 17.09 -11.83
CA TYR A 149 -0.43 16.46 -10.90
C TYR A 149 -0.18 16.95 -9.48
N GLU A 150 -1.22 17.48 -8.85
CA GLU A 150 -1.21 18.04 -7.50
C GLU A 150 -1.75 17.02 -6.50
N ALA A 151 -1.08 16.91 -5.36
CA ALA A 151 -1.56 16.15 -4.21
C ALA A 151 -2.89 16.73 -3.68
N GLY A 152 -3.79 15.88 -3.21
CA GLY A 152 -5.07 16.26 -2.61
C GLY A 152 -6.15 16.65 -3.62
N LYS A 153 -5.78 16.88 -4.88
CA LYS A 153 -6.73 17.09 -5.98
C LYS A 153 -7.48 15.81 -6.31
N GLU A 154 -8.76 15.94 -6.61
CA GLU A 154 -9.60 14.82 -7.07
C GLU A 154 -9.34 14.53 -8.55
N TYR A 155 -9.18 13.25 -8.87
CA TYR A 155 -9.05 12.73 -10.22
C TYR A 155 -10.06 11.62 -10.46
N GLU A 156 -10.29 11.35 -11.75
CA GLU A 156 -11.25 10.35 -12.19
C GLU A 156 -10.60 9.36 -13.15
N VAL A 157 -10.89 8.07 -12.96
CA VAL A 157 -10.63 7.02 -13.94
C VAL A 157 -11.93 6.36 -14.35
N LYS A 158 -12.14 6.19 -15.66
CA LYS A 158 -13.24 5.40 -16.21
C LYS A 158 -12.72 4.06 -16.65
N VAL A 159 -13.38 2.98 -16.22
CA VAL A 159 -13.03 1.62 -16.63
C VAL A 159 -14.22 1.01 -17.34
N ARG A 160 -13.95 0.35 -18.47
CA ARG A 160 -14.93 -0.42 -19.23
C ARG A 160 -14.39 -1.83 -19.48
N TYR A 161 -15.27 -2.81 -19.29
CA TYR A 161 -15.09 -4.19 -19.69
C TYR A 161 -16.16 -4.57 -20.73
N GLU A 162 -15.76 -5.35 -21.72
CA GLU A 162 -16.65 -5.96 -22.70
C GLU A 162 -16.10 -7.33 -23.09
N GLY A 163 -16.85 -8.40 -22.85
CA GLY A 163 -16.39 -9.75 -23.15
C GLY A 163 -17.33 -10.83 -22.68
N ILE A 164 -16.76 -11.96 -22.27
CA ILE A 164 -17.46 -13.11 -21.71
C ILE A 164 -17.08 -13.23 -20.24
N ALA A 165 -18.05 -13.27 -19.33
CA ALA A 165 -17.87 -13.57 -17.92
C ALA A 165 -18.65 -14.86 -17.59
N ASP A 166 -17.97 -15.85 -17.03
CA ASP A 166 -18.52 -17.16 -16.66
C ASP A 166 -19.34 -17.86 -17.77
N GLY A 167 -18.92 -17.64 -19.03
CA GLY A 167 -19.53 -18.24 -20.22
C GLY A 167 -20.59 -17.37 -20.89
N GLU A 168 -21.03 -16.29 -20.26
CA GLU A 168 -22.07 -15.40 -20.77
C GLU A 168 -21.50 -14.04 -21.25
N PRO A 169 -22.08 -13.42 -22.28
CA PRO A 169 -21.71 -12.06 -22.67
C PRO A 169 -21.94 -11.07 -21.53
N ALA A 170 -20.93 -10.26 -21.23
CA ALA A 170 -20.94 -9.31 -20.13
C ALA A 170 -20.33 -7.97 -20.54
N VAL A 171 -20.93 -6.89 -20.03
CA VAL A 171 -20.45 -5.52 -20.15
C VAL A 171 -20.42 -4.91 -18.76
N ALA A 172 -19.36 -4.18 -18.45
CA ALA A 172 -19.24 -3.50 -17.18
C ALA A 172 -18.63 -2.11 -17.40
N LYS A 173 -19.14 -1.10 -16.69
CA LYS A 173 -18.61 0.27 -16.72
C LYS A 173 -18.60 0.81 -15.30
N ALA A 174 -17.52 1.51 -14.95
CA ALA A 174 -17.46 2.21 -13.68
C ALA A 174 -16.58 3.46 -13.80
N THR A 175 -16.96 4.45 -13.01
CA THR A 175 -16.19 5.67 -12.79
C THR A 175 -15.68 5.63 -11.36
N TYR A 176 -14.37 5.78 -11.19
CA TYR A 176 -13.72 5.81 -9.88
C TYR A 176 -13.07 7.17 -9.67
N LYS A 177 -13.55 7.88 -8.65
CA LYS A 177 -13.00 9.15 -8.20
C LYS A 177 -12.11 8.92 -6.98
N PHE A 178 -10.99 9.60 -6.94
CA PHE A 178 -10.05 9.51 -5.82
C PHE A 178 -9.28 10.83 -5.67
N LYS A 179 -8.94 11.18 -4.43
CA LYS A 179 -7.95 12.22 -4.15
C LYS A 179 -6.56 11.63 -4.35
N LEU A 180 -5.70 12.31 -5.10
CA LEU A 180 -4.33 11.84 -5.30
C LEU A 180 -3.51 12.04 -4.02
N THR A 181 -3.12 10.94 -3.40
CA THR A 181 -2.20 10.96 -2.25
C THR A 181 -0.78 10.66 -2.73
N LEU A 182 0.18 11.46 -2.28
CA LEU A 182 1.60 11.26 -2.57
C LEU A 182 2.33 10.82 -1.30
N LEU A 183 3.17 9.79 -1.40
CA LEU A 183 4.09 9.44 -0.33
C LEU A 183 5.35 10.32 -0.46
N GLU A 184 5.58 11.15 0.54
CA GLU A 184 6.83 11.86 0.78
C GLU A 184 7.53 11.18 1.96
N TRP A 185 8.83 10.94 1.85
CA TRP A 185 9.57 10.36 2.95
C TRP A 185 11.06 10.69 2.88
N GLY A 186 11.74 10.51 4.01
CA GLY A 186 13.19 10.57 4.10
C GLY A 186 13.70 9.77 5.29
N ALA A 187 14.95 9.32 5.20
CA ALA A 187 15.64 8.60 6.25
C ALA A 187 16.90 9.35 6.67
N VAL A 188 17.15 9.41 7.98
CA VAL A 188 18.34 10.05 8.56
C VAL A 188 18.96 9.10 9.57
N CYS A 189 20.25 8.82 9.41
CA CYS A 189 21.04 8.07 10.39
C CYS A 189 21.33 8.96 11.62
N THR A 190 20.97 8.47 12.82
CA THR A 190 21.13 9.16 14.11
C THR A 190 21.75 8.23 15.13
N GLU A 191 22.24 8.74 16.25
CA GLU A 191 22.79 7.90 17.35
C GLU A 191 21.82 6.83 17.86
N LYS A 192 20.50 7.04 17.69
CA LYS A 192 19.46 6.08 18.13
C LYS A 192 19.12 5.02 17.08
N GLY A 193 19.65 5.14 15.86
CA GLY A 193 19.29 4.31 14.71
C GLY A 193 18.89 5.14 13.50
N ILE A 194 18.20 4.52 12.54
CA ILE A 194 17.76 5.19 11.32
C ILE A 194 16.34 5.73 11.55
N LYS A 195 16.23 7.06 11.56
CA LYS A 195 14.96 7.78 11.72
C LYS A 195 14.33 8.03 10.36
N PHE A 196 13.12 7.53 10.18
CA PHE A 196 12.24 7.78 9.06
C PHE A 196 11.27 8.91 9.40
N ASN A 197 11.11 9.85 8.49
CA ASN A 197 10.02 10.82 8.49
C ASN A 197 9.19 10.56 7.24
N THR A 198 7.90 10.26 7.39
CA THR A 198 7.00 10.01 6.27
C THR A 198 5.80 10.94 6.34
N LYS A 199 5.27 11.29 5.17
CA LYS A 199 4.10 12.14 4.99
C LYS A 199 3.29 11.65 3.78
N LEU A 200 1.98 11.54 3.96
CA LEU A 200 1.01 11.28 2.90
C LEU A 200 0.41 12.61 2.45
N ASP A 201 1.12 13.29 1.55
CA ASP A 201 0.69 14.57 1.02
C ASP A 201 -0.63 14.44 0.25
N GLY A 202 -1.54 15.38 0.48
CA GLY A 202 -2.87 15.37 -0.12
C GLY A 202 -3.91 14.46 0.55
N ALA A 203 -3.59 13.83 1.68
CA ALA A 203 -4.57 13.11 2.51
C ALA A 203 -4.77 13.80 3.86
N GLU A 204 -6.03 13.93 4.30
CA GLU A 204 -6.37 14.53 5.59
C GLU A 204 -6.61 13.46 6.66
N LYS A 205 -7.33 12.40 6.30
CA LYS A 205 -7.73 11.32 7.21
C LYS A 205 -7.04 10.04 6.80
N VAL A 206 -6.03 9.65 7.57
CA VAL A 206 -5.21 8.47 7.28
C VAL A 206 -5.27 7.48 8.43
N ARG A 207 -5.47 6.21 8.10
CA ARG A 207 -5.34 5.07 9.01
C ARG A 207 -4.72 3.89 8.28
N GLY A 208 -3.62 3.35 8.80
CA GLY A 208 -2.96 2.24 8.15
C GLY A 208 -1.75 1.73 8.91
N ASN A 209 -1.00 0.85 8.25
CA ASN A 209 0.26 0.34 8.76
C ASN A 209 1.38 0.87 7.89
N TRP A 210 2.50 1.24 8.54
CA TRP A 210 3.75 1.51 7.87
C TRP A 210 4.72 0.35 8.06
N THR A 211 5.40 -0.01 6.99
CA THR A 211 6.50 -0.98 6.99
C THR A 211 7.74 -0.30 6.44
N PHE A 212 8.84 -0.42 7.18
CA PHE A 212 10.16 0.10 6.83
C PHE A 212 11.09 -1.08 6.59
N LEU A 213 11.70 -1.17 5.41
CA LEU A 213 12.70 -2.20 5.11
C LEU A 213 14.05 -1.57 4.76
N ILE A 214 15.12 -2.20 5.22
CA ILE A 214 16.51 -1.87 4.85
C ILE A 214 17.12 -3.14 4.28
N LEU A 215 17.54 -3.11 3.02
CA LEU A 215 18.01 -4.25 2.26
C LEU A 215 19.47 -4.03 1.83
N GLY A 216 20.36 -4.90 2.27
CA GLY A 216 21.74 -5.01 1.80
C GLY A 216 21.96 -6.33 1.05
N GLU A 217 23.21 -6.64 0.68
CA GLU A 217 23.54 -7.90 -0.02
C GLU A 217 23.11 -9.15 0.77
N ASP A 218 23.40 -9.16 2.07
CA ASP A 218 23.09 -10.27 2.99
C ASP A 218 22.25 -9.82 4.21
N VAL A 219 21.71 -8.59 4.17
CA VAL A 219 21.02 -7.97 5.30
C VAL A 219 19.59 -7.62 4.91
N LYS A 220 18.64 -7.95 5.79
CA LYS A 220 17.25 -7.55 5.65
C LYS A 220 16.67 -7.16 7.00
N VAL A 221 16.57 -5.86 7.24
CA VAL A 221 15.85 -5.33 8.39
C VAL A 221 14.42 -5.03 7.98
N THR A 222 13.44 -5.42 8.80
CA THR A 222 12.02 -5.07 8.59
C THR A 222 11.42 -4.58 9.89
N ASP A 223 10.80 -3.40 9.87
CA ASP A 223 10.17 -2.81 11.04
C ASP A 223 8.78 -2.26 10.74
N ASN A 224 7.85 -2.43 11.68
CA ASN A 224 6.44 -2.10 11.48
C ASN A 224 5.93 -1.21 12.62
N THR A 225 5.20 -0.15 12.31
CA THR A 225 4.59 0.73 13.32
C THR A 225 3.32 0.15 13.93
N GLY A 226 2.73 -0.89 13.32
CA GLY A 226 1.35 -1.26 13.55
C GLY A 226 0.36 -0.21 13.02
N LYS A 227 -0.88 -0.27 13.50
CA LYS A 227 -1.97 0.62 13.04
C LYS A 227 -1.79 2.01 13.65
N VAL A 228 -1.49 2.99 12.80
CA VAL A 228 -1.39 4.41 13.18
C VAL A 228 -2.46 5.24 12.50
N SER A 229 -2.72 6.42 13.05
CA SER A 229 -3.61 7.43 12.50
C SER A 229 -2.85 8.74 12.28
N GLY A 230 -3.14 9.42 11.17
CA GLY A 230 -2.47 10.67 10.79
C GLY A 230 -1.69 10.51 9.49
N ALA A 231 -1.58 11.60 8.73
CA ALA A 231 -0.91 11.62 7.44
C ALA A 231 0.62 11.65 7.57
N GLU A 232 1.14 12.06 8.73
CA GLU A 232 2.57 12.12 9.03
C GLU A 232 2.95 11.09 10.07
N GLN A 233 4.11 10.46 9.90
CA GLN A 233 4.66 9.52 10.86
C GLN A 233 6.17 9.72 11.00
N GLN A 234 6.65 9.64 12.24
CA GLN A 234 8.08 9.48 12.52
C GLN A 234 8.30 8.09 13.11
N HIS A 235 9.26 7.35 12.57
CA HIS A 235 9.60 6.01 13.05
C HIS A 235 11.12 5.86 13.13
N THR A 236 11.63 5.13 14.11
CA THR A 236 13.08 4.88 14.21
C THR A 236 13.33 3.39 14.24
N VAL A 237 14.03 2.89 13.23
CA VAL A 237 14.61 1.54 13.28
C VAL A 237 15.82 1.62 14.19
N THR A 238 15.70 1.03 15.38
CA THR A 238 16.65 1.24 16.47
C THR A 238 18.02 0.68 16.15
N GLN A 239 19.07 1.30 16.69
CA GLN A 239 20.43 0.80 16.57
C GLN A 239 20.59 -0.66 17.02
N GLN A 240 19.90 -1.07 18.08
CA GLN A 240 19.89 -2.45 18.54
C GLN A 240 19.41 -3.39 17.43
N LYS A 241 18.28 -3.06 16.79
CA LYS A 241 17.73 -3.86 15.70
C LYS A 241 18.66 -3.89 14.49
N LEU A 242 19.27 -2.77 14.13
CA LEU A 242 20.27 -2.72 13.05
C LEU A 242 21.46 -3.64 13.36
N THR A 243 21.95 -3.64 14.60
CA THR A 243 23.03 -4.52 15.07
C THR A 243 22.64 -5.99 15.01
N GLU A 244 21.47 -6.35 15.54
CA GLU A 244 20.97 -7.73 15.60
C GLU A 244 20.84 -8.34 14.20
N GLU A 245 20.47 -7.53 13.21
CA GLU A 245 20.33 -7.93 11.81
C GLU A 245 21.64 -7.80 11.00
N GLY A 246 22.75 -7.44 11.65
CA GLY A 246 24.08 -7.39 11.01
C GLY A 246 24.30 -6.22 10.05
N VAL A 247 23.59 -5.10 10.24
CA VAL A 247 23.83 -3.88 9.46
C VAL A 247 25.24 -3.34 9.75
N SER A 248 26.00 -3.08 8.69
CA SER A 248 27.38 -2.57 8.71
C SER A 248 27.56 -1.41 7.73
N PRO A 249 28.73 -0.74 7.67
CA PRO A 249 28.96 0.31 6.66
C PRO A 249 28.78 -0.24 5.24
N GLY A 250 28.10 0.52 4.37
CA GLY A 250 27.76 0.09 3.02
C GLY A 250 26.56 0.81 2.41
N GLU A 251 26.18 0.37 1.21
CA GLU A 251 25.00 0.84 0.49
C GLU A 251 23.81 -0.09 0.74
N TYR A 252 22.65 0.51 1.02
CA TYR A 252 21.40 -0.19 1.30
C TYR A 252 20.27 0.36 0.44
N GLU A 253 19.37 -0.50 0.02
CA GLU A 253 18.07 -0.11 -0.54
C GLU A 253 17.07 0.01 0.60
N VAL A 254 16.40 1.15 0.70
CA VAL A 254 15.47 1.47 1.77
C VAL A 254 14.07 1.56 1.19
N HIS A 255 13.14 0.81 1.79
CA HIS A 255 11.74 0.77 1.38
C HIS A 255 10.86 1.35 2.48
N VAL A 256 9.95 2.23 2.09
CA VAL A 256 8.83 2.67 2.93
C VAL A 256 7.54 2.21 2.25
N ASP A 257 6.73 1.42 2.94
CA ASP A 257 5.45 0.92 2.45
C ASP A 257 4.33 1.37 3.40
N PHE A 258 3.28 1.95 2.85
CA PHE A 258 2.04 2.28 3.54
C PHE A 258 0.89 1.48 2.95
N GLN A 259 0.18 0.75 3.81
CA GLN A 259 -1.06 0.06 3.47
C GLN A 259 -2.18 0.47 4.43
N GLY A 260 -3.24 1.06 3.88
CA GLY A 260 -4.32 1.55 4.71
C GLY A 260 -5.46 2.23 3.95
N ILE A 261 -6.09 3.17 4.64
CA ILE A 261 -7.17 4.01 4.14
C ILE A 261 -6.69 5.46 4.24
N ALA A 262 -6.81 6.20 3.14
CA ALA A 262 -6.56 7.63 3.05
C ALA A 262 -7.81 8.29 2.46
N ASP A 263 -8.40 9.24 3.18
CA ASP A 263 -9.64 9.95 2.80
C ASP A 263 -10.78 9.00 2.35
N GLY A 264 -10.93 7.87 3.05
CA GLY A 264 -11.95 6.86 2.76
C GLY A 264 -11.60 5.89 1.63
N ALA A 265 -10.52 6.12 0.89
CA ALA A 265 -10.06 5.23 -0.17
C ALA A 265 -9.00 4.24 0.33
N LYS A 266 -9.17 2.95 -0.01
CA LYS A 266 -8.11 1.95 0.18
C LYS A 266 -6.90 2.34 -0.66
N THR A 267 -5.76 2.46 0.00
CA THR A 267 -4.54 3.03 -0.59
C THR A 267 -3.35 2.14 -0.23
N HIS A 268 -2.53 1.84 -1.24
CA HIS A 268 -1.22 1.22 -1.07
C HIS A 268 -0.19 2.10 -1.77
N LEU A 269 0.76 2.62 -1.01
CA LEU A 269 1.84 3.49 -1.49
C LEU A 269 3.16 2.89 -1.02
N PHE A 270 4.17 2.93 -1.86
CA PHE A 270 5.52 2.61 -1.43
C PHE A 270 6.54 3.48 -2.17
N GLY A 271 7.69 3.68 -1.53
CA GLY A 271 8.84 4.37 -2.11
C GLY A 271 10.14 3.67 -1.79
N LEU A 272 11.08 3.78 -2.73
CA LEU A 272 12.41 3.20 -2.70
C LEU A 272 13.46 4.31 -2.77
N ASP A 273 14.51 4.20 -1.97
CA ASP A 273 15.69 5.08 -2.05
C ASP A 273 16.95 4.31 -1.66
N SER A 274 18.12 4.87 -1.97
CA SER A 274 19.41 4.32 -1.57
C SER A 274 19.92 5.08 -0.34
N LEU A 275 20.36 4.33 0.67
CA LEU A 275 20.99 4.85 1.88
C LEU A 275 22.43 4.35 1.95
N TYR A 276 23.37 5.28 2.04
CA TYR A 276 24.77 4.95 2.29
C TYR A 276 25.10 5.19 3.77
N LEU A 277 25.68 4.19 4.42
CA LEU A 277 26.18 4.26 5.78
C LEU A 277 27.71 4.19 5.75
N ASP A 278 28.38 5.25 6.20
CA ASP A 278 29.84 5.25 6.36
C ASP A 278 30.26 4.57 7.69
N GLU A 279 31.57 4.39 7.89
CA GLU A 279 32.12 3.78 9.10
C GLU A 279 31.83 4.60 10.38
N ASP A 280 31.71 5.91 10.23
CA ASP A 280 31.48 6.85 11.32
C ASP A 280 29.98 7.14 11.54
N ALA A 281 29.10 6.45 10.81
CA ALA A 281 27.68 6.72 10.78
C ALA A 281 27.10 6.63 12.21
N PRO A 282 26.42 7.69 12.71
CA PRO A 282 25.96 7.74 14.10
C PRO A 282 25.11 6.54 14.52
N CYS A 283 24.32 5.99 13.60
CA CYS A 283 23.47 4.82 13.81
C CYS A 283 24.22 3.48 13.91
N LEU A 284 25.52 3.45 13.57
CA LEU A 284 26.40 2.30 13.71
C LEU A 284 27.33 2.38 14.92
N GLN A 285 27.46 3.55 15.57
CA GLN A 285 28.32 3.74 16.75
C GLN A 285 27.69 3.07 17.97
N GLN A 286 27.85 1.76 18.12
CA GLN A 286 27.42 1.05 19.34
C GLN A 286 28.11 1.70 20.52
N ASN A 287 27.32 2.30 21.44
CA ASN A 287 27.73 2.87 22.73
C ASN A 287 29.20 2.58 23.02
N ARG A 288 30.12 3.35 22.40
CA ARG A 288 31.53 3.22 22.72
C ARG A 288 31.53 3.50 24.21
N PRO A 289 31.89 2.54 25.09
CA PRO A 289 31.91 2.80 26.52
C PRO A 289 32.67 4.11 26.66
N PRO A 290 32.07 5.16 27.26
CA PRO A 290 32.60 6.52 27.20
C PRO A 290 34.06 6.37 27.54
N GLY A 291 34.90 6.59 26.52
CA GLY A 291 36.26 6.06 26.53
C GLY A 291 36.84 6.40 27.87
N ASN A 292 37.13 5.39 28.69
CA ASN A 292 37.60 5.62 30.04
C ASN A 292 38.80 6.53 29.86
N GLY A 293 38.60 7.79 30.22
CA GLY A 293 39.54 8.86 29.98
C GLY A 293 40.67 8.61 30.95
N ASN A 294 41.49 7.60 30.65
CA ASN A 294 42.83 7.50 31.14
C ASN A 294 43.53 8.68 30.46
N HIS A 295 43.34 9.86 31.08
CA HIS A 295 44.40 10.82 31.28
C HIS A 295 45.63 9.97 31.57
N GLY A 296 46.45 9.76 30.54
CA GLY A 296 47.82 9.42 30.76
C GLY A 296 48.35 10.57 31.59
N ASP A 297 48.64 10.27 32.85
CA ASP A 297 49.48 11.06 33.73
C ASP A 297 50.80 11.32 32.99
N GLY A 298 50.81 12.40 32.22
CA GLY A 298 52.00 13.02 31.68
C GLY A 298 52.53 13.98 32.73
N ASP A 299 53.12 13.43 33.79
CA ASP A 299 53.95 14.18 34.71
C ASP A 299 55.11 14.85 33.96
N GLY A 300 55.22 16.17 34.11
CA GLY A 300 56.45 16.94 33.91
C GLY A 300 56.43 17.91 32.74
N ASP A 301 56.04 19.17 32.96
CA ASP A 301 57.03 20.17 33.38
C ASP A 301 56.32 21.47 33.79
N ASP A 302 56.54 21.84 35.05
CA ASP A 302 56.15 23.11 35.65
C ASP A 302 56.95 24.25 35.02
N THR A 303 56.28 25.19 34.35
CA THR A 303 56.65 26.61 34.43
C THR A 303 55.47 27.50 34.01
N ASN A 304 54.61 27.79 34.98
CA ASN A 304 53.90 29.07 35.02
C ASN A 304 54.78 30.05 35.82
N PRO A 305 54.84 31.34 35.45
CA PRO A 305 53.97 32.24 36.19
C PRO A 305 53.32 33.33 35.33
N ASP A 306 52.02 33.48 35.60
CA ASP A 306 51.41 34.73 36.06
C ASP A 306 51.30 35.87 35.04
N ASN A 307 50.06 36.22 34.71
CA ASN A 307 49.50 37.52 35.08
C ASN A 307 48.06 37.66 34.58
N GLY A 308 47.14 37.86 35.53
CA GLY A 308 46.28 39.06 35.45
C GLY A 308 44.78 38.89 35.18
N GLU A 309 44.03 39.16 36.25
CA GLU A 309 42.78 39.96 36.26
C GLU A 309 41.40 39.28 36.08
N THR A 310 40.89 38.84 37.25
CA THR A 310 39.60 39.16 37.93
C THR A 310 38.21 38.90 37.28
N PRO A 311 37.19 38.61 38.12
CA PRO A 311 35.91 38.00 37.75
C PRO A 311 34.79 39.01 37.48
N ASP A 312 33.81 38.62 36.65
CA ASP A 312 32.54 39.32 36.48
C ASP A 312 31.41 38.50 37.12
N ASP A 313 30.93 39.00 38.25
CA ASP A 313 29.79 38.56 39.04
C ASP A 313 28.49 39.24 38.55
N GLY A 314 28.06 38.85 37.35
CA GLY A 314 26.80 39.27 36.74
C GLY A 314 25.57 38.53 37.29
N LYS A 315 24.90 39.17 38.25
CA LYS A 315 23.64 38.76 38.89
C LYS A 315 22.51 38.33 37.95
N THR A 316 21.84 37.30 38.42
CA THR A 316 20.50 36.80 38.09
C THR A 316 19.43 37.89 38.13
N GLU A 317 18.70 38.09 37.04
CA GLU A 317 17.37 38.71 37.05
C GLU A 317 16.32 37.65 36.71
N GLN A 318 15.52 37.29 37.73
CA GLN A 318 14.22 36.63 37.56
C GLN A 318 13.22 37.66 37.05
N PRO A 319 12.44 37.37 35.99
CA PRO A 319 11.14 37.99 35.83
C PRO A 319 10.10 37.22 36.65
N ASP A 320 9.53 37.93 37.63
CA ASP A 320 8.27 37.60 38.26
C ASP A 320 7.17 37.48 37.19
N SER A 321 6.54 36.31 37.10
CA SER A 321 5.21 36.20 36.48
C SER A 321 4.30 35.43 37.42
N LYS A 322 3.48 36.20 38.13
CA LYS A 322 2.32 35.75 38.89
C LYS A 322 1.12 35.52 37.96
N ASP A 323 0.22 34.69 38.47
CA ASP A 323 -1.16 34.42 38.08
C ASP A 323 -1.44 33.47 36.91
N GLY A 324 -1.85 32.26 37.30
CA GLY A 324 -3.26 31.91 37.15
C GLY A 324 -3.59 30.89 36.07
N THR A 325 -3.64 29.61 36.43
CA THR A 325 -4.90 28.83 36.50
C THR A 325 -4.61 27.38 36.84
N ASP A 326 -5.22 26.91 37.93
CA ASP A 326 -5.39 25.50 38.26
C ASP A 326 -6.00 24.76 37.08
N SER A 327 -5.29 23.75 36.59
CA SER A 327 -5.87 22.68 35.78
C SER A 327 -5.35 21.35 36.32
N LYS A 328 -6.20 20.70 37.13
CA LYS A 328 -6.10 19.29 37.49
C LYS A 328 -5.80 18.46 36.24
N VAL A 329 -4.62 17.85 36.18
CA VAL A 329 -4.34 16.75 35.25
C VAL A 329 -4.77 15.47 35.95
N ASP A 330 -6.07 15.16 35.86
CA ASP A 330 -6.59 13.81 36.06
C ASP A 330 -6.61 13.13 34.68
N HIS A 331 -5.92 11.98 34.58
CA HIS A 331 -6.07 10.86 33.64
C HIS A 331 -4.71 10.33 33.17
N GLY A 332 -4.16 9.40 33.98
CA GLY A 332 -3.17 8.44 33.53
C GLY A 332 -3.69 7.64 32.35
N GLY A 333 -2.81 7.38 31.38
CA GLY A 333 -3.16 6.65 30.16
C GLY A 333 -3.69 5.26 30.47
N ASN A 334 -4.91 4.97 30.00
CA ASN A 334 -5.41 3.61 29.91
C ASN A 334 -4.53 2.86 28.90
N LEU A 335 -3.86 1.81 29.36
CA LEU A 335 -3.27 0.78 28.51
C LEU A 335 -4.39 0.17 27.63
N PRO A 336 -4.15 -0.07 26.34
CA PRO A 336 -5.13 -0.76 25.50
C PRO A 336 -5.29 -2.20 25.99
N ASP A 337 -6.54 -2.63 26.22
CA ASP A 337 -6.88 -4.03 26.46
C ASP A 337 -6.54 -4.87 25.23
N THR A 338 -5.35 -5.49 25.22
CA THR A 338 -4.90 -6.39 24.14
C THR A 338 -5.22 -7.87 24.39
N SER A 339 -6.04 -8.21 25.39
CA SER A 339 -6.31 -9.60 25.78
C SER A 339 -7.52 -10.26 25.07
N GLY A 340 -8.18 -9.57 24.14
CA GLY A 340 -9.47 -10.02 23.60
C GLY A 340 -9.47 -11.05 22.46
N ASN A 341 -8.34 -11.55 21.96
CA ASN A 341 -8.34 -12.34 20.71
C ASN A 341 -7.47 -13.61 20.67
N GLU A 342 -7.01 -14.11 21.82
CA GLU A 342 -6.24 -15.37 21.86
C GLU A 342 -7.08 -16.60 21.47
N LEU A 343 -8.39 -16.61 21.80
CA LEU A 343 -9.28 -17.73 21.50
C LEU A 343 -9.49 -17.93 19.98
N THR A 344 -9.61 -16.84 19.24
CA THR A 344 -9.88 -16.86 17.79
C THR A 344 -8.66 -17.39 17.02
N ILE A 345 -7.46 -16.97 17.41
CA ILE A 345 -6.20 -17.43 16.78
C ILE A 345 -5.97 -18.92 17.10
N MET A 346 -6.28 -19.36 18.32
CA MET A 346 -6.17 -20.77 18.71
C MET A 346 -7.14 -21.68 17.94
N LEU A 347 -8.37 -21.22 17.68
CA LEU A 347 -9.36 -21.96 16.87
C LEU A 347 -8.94 -22.10 15.41
N ILE A 348 -8.37 -21.04 14.80
CA ILE A 348 -7.87 -21.09 13.43
C ILE A 348 -6.70 -22.07 13.32
N GLY A 349 -5.76 -22.04 14.27
CA GLY A 349 -4.65 -22.99 14.34
C GLY A 349 -5.12 -24.44 14.47
N GLY A 350 -6.14 -24.68 15.31
CA GLY A 350 -6.76 -26.00 15.47
C GLY A 350 -7.40 -26.54 14.20
N GLY A 351 -8.10 -25.69 13.44
CA GLY A 351 -8.73 -26.06 12.18
C GLY A 351 -7.72 -26.53 11.11
N ILE A 352 -6.59 -25.83 10.99
CA ILE A 352 -5.53 -26.18 10.03
C ILE A 352 -4.89 -27.52 10.41
N ALA A 353 -4.62 -27.74 11.70
CA ALA A 353 -4.04 -29.01 12.17
C ALA A 353 -4.98 -30.21 11.92
N LEU A 354 -6.29 -30.05 12.14
CA LEU A 354 -7.27 -31.09 11.90
C LEU A 354 -7.38 -31.45 10.41
N ALA A 355 -7.39 -30.45 9.53
CA ALA A 355 -7.40 -30.65 8.08
C ALA A 355 -6.15 -31.42 7.59
N GLY A 356 -4.97 -31.08 8.14
CA GLY A 356 -3.73 -31.81 7.88
C GLY A 356 -3.80 -33.27 8.30
N LEU A 357 -4.37 -33.55 9.48
CA LEU A 357 -4.55 -34.92 9.98
C LEU A 357 -5.51 -35.74 9.09
N ILE A 358 -6.61 -35.14 8.64
CA ILE A 358 -7.57 -35.80 7.75
C ILE A 358 -6.90 -36.16 6.41
N LEU A 359 -6.17 -35.24 5.80
CA LEU A 359 -5.42 -35.50 4.56
C LEU A 359 -4.37 -36.60 4.74
N PHE A 360 -3.67 -36.61 5.87
CA PHE A 360 -2.70 -37.66 6.20
C PHE A 360 -3.36 -39.04 6.31
N LEU A 361 -4.53 -39.13 6.97
CA LEU A 361 -5.28 -40.38 7.12
C LEU A 361 -5.84 -40.89 5.77
N ILE A 362 -6.34 -39.99 4.92
CA ILE A 362 -6.79 -40.35 3.56
C ILE A 362 -5.63 -40.93 2.75
N ARG A 363 -4.46 -40.27 2.78
CA ARG A 363 -3.26 -40.73 2.08
C ARG A 363 -2.77 -42.09 2.58
N LYS A 364 -2.88 -42.36 3.88
CA LYS A 364 -2.50 -43.66 4.46
C LYS A 364 -3.46 -44.79 4.09
N ARG A 365 -4.75 -44.48 3.87
CA ARG A 365 -5.79 -45.48 3.55
C ARG A 365 -5.84 -45.85 2.07
N PHE A 366 -5.35 -44.98 1.19
CA PHE A 366 -5.26 -45.21 -0.25
C PHE A 366 -3.81 -45.06 -0.74
N PRO A 367 -2.91 -46.02 -0.41
CA PRO A 367 -1.61 -46.07 -1.05
C PRO A 367 -1.81 -46.42 -2.54
N SER A 368 -1.46 -45.46 -3.40
CA SER A 368 -1.38 -45.62 -4.85
C SER A 368 -0.29 -46.61 -5.25
#